data_AF-A0A7K1L413-F1
#
_entry.id   AF-A0A7K1L413-F1
#
_cell.length_a   1.000
_cell.length_b   1.000
_cell.length_c   1.000
_cell.angle_alpha   90.00
_cell.angle_beta   90.00
_cell.angle_gamma   90.00
#
_symmetry.space_group_name_H-M   'P 1'
#
loop_
_entity.id
_entity.type
_entity.pdbx_description
1 polymer ?
#
loop_
_entity_poly.entity_id
_entity_poly.type
_entity_poly.pdbx_seq_one_letter_code
_entity_poly.pdbx_strand_id
1 'polypeptide(L)'
;MATTATPKTTNCRRCRSLLTSARSVARGYGDQCWKQKQREDAVKAAGFKAHQVASARELIEDGAIVPLKPGLFVVVSSDGSEFYETTVDTCACPAYEAGRACYHRAAVLLAA
;
A
#
# COMPACT_ATOMS: atom_id res chain seq x y z
N MET A 1 -45.54 -6.36 12.73
CA MET A 1 -45.09 -5.38 11.72
C MET A 1 -43.62 -5.13 11.93
N ALA A 2 -42.77 -5.40 10.95
CA ALA A 2 -41.33 -5.18 11.07
C ALA A 2 -41.02 -3.70 10.82
N THR A 3 -40.49 -3.01 11.83
CA THR A 3 -39.99 -1.64 11.71
C THR A 3 -38.73 -1.68 10.85
N THR A 4 -38.80 -1.09 9.65
CA THR A 4 -37.64 -0.95 8.76
C THR A 4 -36.65 0.01 9.41
N ALA A 5 -35.60 -0.50 10.04
CA ALA A 5 -34.54 0.33 10.60
C ALA A 5 -33.85 1.07 9.44
N THR A 6 -33.84 2.40 9.50
CA THR A 6 -33.09 3.22 8.54
C THR A 6 -31.61 2.79 8.59
N PRO A 7 -31.00 2.38 7.47
CA PRO A 7 -29.59 2.02 7.47
C PRO A 7 -28.78 3.25 7.86
N LYS A 8 -27.96 3.14 8.91
CA LYS A 8 -27.02 4.20 9.30
C LYS A 8 -26.03 4.37 8.15
N THR A 9 -26.12 5.46 7.41
CA THR A 9 -25.18 5.82 6.35
C THR A 9 -24.16 6.82 6.88
N THR A 10 -22.94 6.78 6.34
CA THR A 10 -21.90 7.76 6.66
C THR A 10 -20.99 7.96 5.46
N ASN A 11 -20.15 8.99 5.45
CA ASN A 11 -19.22 9.23 4.35
C ASN A 11 -17.86 8.56 4.65
N CYS A 12 -17.22 8.05 3.61
CA CYS A 12 -15.84 7.59 3.68
C CYS A 12 -14.93 8.72 4.16
N ARG A 13 -14.10 8.45 5.17
CA ARG A 13 -13.18 9.45 5.74
C ARG A 13 -12.11 9.94 4.77
N ARG A 14 -11.86 9.21 3.66
CA ARG A 14 -10.89 9.57 2.62
C ARG A 14 -11.56 10.17 1.38
N CYS A 15 -12.26 9.36 0.59
CA CYS A 15 -12.85 9.79 -0.68
C CYS A 15 -14.22 10.48 -0.54
N ARG A 16 -14.75 10.60 0.69
CA ARG A 16 -16.06 11.24 0.99
C ARG A 16 -17.29 10.58 0.35
N SER A 17 -17.14 9.51 -0.43
CA SER A 17 -18.27 8.74 -0.97
C SER A 17 -19.19 8.21 0.13
N LEU A 18 -20.49 8.09 -0.17
CA LEU A 18 -21.48 7.56 0.76
C LEU A 18 -21.27 6.06 0.99
N LEU A 19 -21.30 5.64 2.26
CA LEU A 19 -21.19 4.26 2.69
C LEU A 19 -22.57 3.76 3.14
N THR A 20 -23.00 2.66 2.53
CA THR A 20 -24.31 2.04 2.76
C THR A 20 -24.21 0.68 3.41
N SER A 21 -23.12 -0.07 3.20
CA SER A 21 -22.91 -1.36 3.84
C SER A 21 -22.48 -1.20 5.30
N ALA A 22 -23.10 -1.97 6.21
CA ALA A 22 -22.84 -1.89 7.65
C ALA A 22 -21.34 -2.04 7.99
N ARG A 23 -20.63 -2.94 7.29
CA ARG A 23 -19.17 -3.11 7.41
C ARG A 23 -18.40 -1.82 7.10
N SER A 24 -18.76 -1.14 6.01
CA SER A 24 -18.10 0.11 5.60
C SER A 24 -18.38 1.24 6.56
N VAL A 25 -19.63 1.32 7.03
CA VAL A 25 -20.07 2.33 8.00
C VAL A 25 -19.31 2.15 9.33
N ALA A 26 -19.20 0.91 9.82
CA ALA A 26 -18.50 0.60 11.07
C ALA A 26 -17.01 0.99 11.02
N ARG A 27 -16.31 0.73 9.91
CA ARG A 27 -14.89 1.10 9.75
C ARG A 27 -14.66 2.56 9.32
N GLY A 28 -15.69 3.23 8.79
CA GLY A 28 -15.60 4.62 8.30
C GLY A 28 -14.88 4.81 6.96
N TYR A 29 -14.63 3.73 6.21
CA TYR A 29 -13.97 3.74 4.91
C TYR A 29 -14.69 2.83 3.91
N GLY A 30 -14.64 3.16 2.62
CA GLY A 30 -14.98 2.19 1.56
C GLY A 30 -13.88 1.14 1.39
N ASP A 31 -14.13 0.04 0.69
CA ASP A 31 -13.18 -1.10 0.60
C ASP A 31 -11.82 -0.69 0.02
N GLN A 32 -11.80 0.09 -1.06
CA GLN A 32 -10.56 0.56 -1.68
C GLN A 32 -9.79 1.51 -0.76
N CYS A 33 -10.48 2.48 -0.15
CA CYS A 33 -9.85 3.40 0.80
C CYS A 33 -9.35 2.68 2.06
N TRP A 34 -10.01 1.60 2.48
CA TRP A 34 -9.59 0.76 3.59
C TRP A 34 -8.30 -0.01 3.25
N LYS A 35 -8.23 -0.64 2.08
CA LYS A 35 -7.00 -1.30 1.59
C LYS A 35 -5.83 -0.31 1.53
N GLN A 36 -6.06 0.87 0.97
CA GLN A 36 -5.04 1.91 0.90
C GLN A 36 -4.57 2.35 2.28
N LYS A 37 -5.49 2.53 3.23
CA LYS A 37 -5.14 2.85 4.62
C LYS A 37 -4.29 1.74 5.25
N GLN A 38 -4.64 0.48 5.04
CA GLN A 38 -3.87 -0.66 5.58
C GLN A 38 -2.44 -0.68 5.03
N ARG A 39 -2.26 -0.42 3.74
CA ARG A 39 -0.93 -0.30 3.11
C ARG A 39 -0.11 0.85 3.71
N GLU A 40 -0.74 2.02 3.87
CA GLU A 40 -0.10 3.18 4.51
C GLU A 40 0.28 2.91 5.98
N ASP A 41 -0.58 2.23 6.72
CA ASP A 41 -0.33 1.86 8.12
C ASP A 41 0.79 0.79 8.21
N ALA A 42 0.86 -0.16 7.26
CA ALA A 42 1.93 -1.14 7.19
C ALA A 42 3.31 -0.50 6.94
N VAL A 43 3.39 0.49 6.04
CA VAL A 43 4.62 1.25 5.80
C VAL A 43 5.07 2.01 7.04
N LYS A 44 4.13 2.63 7.77
CA LYS A 44 4.44 3.31 9.04
C LYS A 44 4.95 2.33 10.09
N ALA A 45 4.29 1.18 10.23
CA ALA A 45 4.69 0.13 11.18
C ALA A 45 6.08 -0.44 10.87
N ALA A 46 6.45 -0.52 9.59
CA ALA A 46 7.76 -0.97 9.16
C ALA A 46 8.90 0.05 9.37
N GLY A 47 8.60 1.27 9.83
CA GLY A 47 9.61 2.25 10.24
C GLY A 47 10.38 2.93 9.10
N PHE A 48 9.84 2.95 7.88
CA PHE A 48 10.48 3.65 6.76
C PHE A 48 10.54 5.17 7.00
N LYS A 49 11.68 5.77 6.66
CA LYS A 49 11.86 7.22 6.72
C LYS A 49 11.04 7.91 5.64
N ALA A 50 10.62 9.16 5.88
CA ALA A 50 9.76 9.90 4.96
C ALA A 50 10.30 9.97 3.52
N HIS A 51 11.61 10.14 3.34
CA HIS A 51 12.23 10.16 2.01
C HIS A 51 12.15 8.78 1.31
N GLN A 52 12.23 7.67 2.06
CA GLN A 52 12.09 6.32 1.48
C GLN A 52 10.67 6.08 1.00
N VAL A 53 9.67 6.60 1.73
CA VAL A 53 8.26 6.55 1.32
C VAL A 53 8.01 7.44 0.10
N ALA A 54 8.65 8.60 0.02
CA ALA A 54 8.58 9.48 -1.15
C ALA A 54 9.15 8.78 -2.40
N SER A 55 10.38 8.27 -2.33
CA SER A 55 10.99 7.53 -3.44
C SER A 55 10.22 6.26 -3.81
N ALA A 56 9.60 5.59 -2.84
CA ALA A 56 8.72 4.46 -3.13
C ALA A 56 7.47 4.86 -3.91
N ARG A 57 6.93 6.07 -3.69
CA ARG A 57 5.79 6.60 -4.45
C ARG A 57 6.21 6.98 -5.87
N GLU A 58 7.33 7.70 -6.00
CA GLU A 58 7.91 8.03 -7.31
C GLU A 58 8.10 6.76 -8.14
N LEU A 59 8.68 5.71 -7.55
CA LEU A 59 8.86 4.43 -8.21
C LEU A 59 7.55 3.77 -8.69
N ILE A 60 6.46 3.89 -7.91
CA ILE A 60 5.13 3.40 -8.31
C ILE A 60 4.55 4.25 -9.43
N GLU A 61 4.70 5.57 -9.35
CA GLU A 61 4.22 6.53 -10.34
C GLU A 61 4.93 6.36 -11.69
N ASP A 62 6.23 6.06 -11.66
CA ASP A 62 7.06 5.75 -12.84
C ASP A 62 6.75 4.38 -13.46
N GLY A 63 5.94 3.55 -12.79
CA GLY A 63 5.66 2.18 -13.23
C GLY A 63 6.86 1.24 -13.11
N ALA A 64 7.87 1.61 -12.32
CA ALA A 64 9.11 0.86 -12.11
C ALA A 64 8.96 -0.31 -11.09
N ILE A 65 7.73 -0.78 -10.88
CA ILE A 65 7.37 -1.94 -10.05
C ILE A 65 6.29 -2.76 -10.77
N VAL A 66 6.54 -4.05 -10.94
CA VAL A 66 5.63 -4.95 -11.65
C VAL A 66 5.38 -6.22 -10.81
N PRO A 67 4.12 -6.60 -10.56
CA PRO A 67 3.81 -7.87 -9.92
C PRO A 67 4.14 -9.03 -10.87
N LEU A 68 5.00 -9.95 -10.43
CA LEU A 68 5.37 -11.13 -11.23
C LEU A 68 4.51 -12.35 -10.88
N LYS A 69 4.28 -12.57 -9.59
CA LYS A 69 3.41 -13.62 -9.05
C LYS A 69 2.86 -13.17 -7.69
N PRO A 70 1.82 -13.81 -7.12
CA PRO A 70 1.26 -13.40 -5.84
C PRO A 70 2.34 -13.25 -4.76
N GLY A 71 2.50 -12.03 -4.23
CA GLY A 71 3.49 -11.71 -3.20
C GLY A 71 4.92 -11.44 -3.68
N LEU A 72 5.21 -11.55 -4.99
CA LEU A 72 6.51 -11.23 -5.57
C LEU A 72 6.40 -10.16 -6.65
N PHE A 73 7.26 -9.17 -6.55
CA PHE A 73 7.39 -8.04 -7.47
C PHE A 73 8.80 -7.99 -8.04
N VAL A 74 8.90 -7.47 -9.26
CA VAL A 74 10.17 -7.03 -9.84
C VAL A 74 10.18 -5.51 -9.80
N VAL A 75 11.25 -4.95 -9.27
CA VAL A 75 11.43 -3.51 -9.09
C VAL A 75 12.67 -3.07 -9.86
N VAL A 76 12.55 -2.01 -10.65
CA VAL A 76 13.67 -1.45 -11.42
C VAL A 76 14.47 -0.50 -10.54
N SER A 77 15.79 -0.55 -10.65
CA SER A 77 16.68 0.44 -10.01
C SER A 77 16.40 1.85 -10.55
N SER A 78 16.74 2.88 -9.76
CA SER A 78 16.47 4.27 -10.15
C SER A 78 17.22 4.74 -11.41
N ASP A 79 18.34 4.11 -11.73
CA ASP A 79 19.12 4.35 -12.95
C ASP A 79 18.72 3.43 -14.12
N GLY A 80 17.75 2.52 -13.91
CA GLY A 80 17.25 1.60 -14.93
C GLY A 80 18.19 0.45 -15.29
N SER A 81 19.32 0.29 -14.59
CA SER A 81 20.36 -0.69 -14.95
C SER A 81 20.10 -2.10 -14.40
N GLU A 82 19.36 -2.21 -13.29
CA GLU A 82 19.14 -3.46 -12.57
C GLU A 82 17.67 -3.70 -12.24
N PHE A 83 17.34 -4.98 -12.04
CA PHE A 83 16.04 -5.43 -11.58
C PHE A 83 16.20 -6.22 -10.27
N TYR A 84 15.39 -5.90 -9.27
CA TYR A 84 15.42 -6.57 -7.98
C TYR A 84 14.10 -7.27 -7.68
N GLU A 85 14.18 -8.57 -7.43
CA GLU A 85 13.08 -9.33 -6.86
C GLU A 85 12.80 -8.83 -5.43
N THR A 86 11.54 -8.46 -5.19
CA THR A 86 11.13 -7.82 -3.94
C THR A 86 9.79 -8.39 -3.46
N THR A 87 9.74 -8.75 -2.19
CA THR A 87 8.54 -9.16 -1.47
C THR A 87 8.22 -8.14 -0.37
N VAL A 88 7.14 -8.36 0.39
CA VAL A 88 6.83 -7.53 1.57
C VAL A 88 7.86 -7.67 2.70
N ASP A 89 8.65 -8.75 2.70
CA ASP A 89 9.61 -9.08 3.77
C ASP A 89 11.07 -8.90 3.33
N THR A 90 11.36 -9.15 2.05
CA THR A 90 12.73 -9.23 1.50
C THR A 90 12.90 -8.43 0.22
N CYS A 91 14.13 -8.03 -0.09
CA CYS A 91 14.50 -7.39 -1.35
C CYS A 91 15.90 -7.85 -1.78
N ALA A 92 16.10 -8.11 -3.07
CA ALA A 92 17.40 -8.50 -3.63
C ALA A 92 18.35 -7.31 -3.90
N CYS A 93 18.02 -6.09 -3.47
CA CYS A 93 18.87 -4.93 -3.70
C CYS A 93 20.05 -4.85 -2.71
N PRO A 94 21.19 -4.25 -3.10
CA PRO A 94 22.38 -4.15 -2.23
C PRO A 94 22.12 -3.48 -0.87
N ALA A 95 21.18 -2.53 -0.81
CA ALA A 95 20.82 -1.88 0.45
C ALA A 95 20.20 -2.86 1.46
N TYR A 96 19.35 -3.79 1.00
CA TYR A 96 18.74 -4.80 1.86
C TYR A 96 19.75 -5.85 2.29
N GLU A 97 20.61 -6.29 1.37
CA GLU A 97 21.72 -7.22 1.69
C GLU A 97 22.66 -6.63 2.74
N ALA A 98 22.88 -5.31 2.70
CA ALA A 98 23.62 -4.58 3.72
C ALA A 98 22.83 -4.35 5.04
N GLY A 99 21.67 -4.97 5.21
CA GLY A 99 20.84 -4.88 6.42
C GLY A 99 20.09 -3.55 6.58
N ARG A 100 19.93 -2.76 5.52
CA ARG A 100 19.27 -1.45 5.56
C ARG A 100 17.85 -1.54 5.00
N ALA A 101 16.99 -0.64 5.47
CA ALA A 101 15.68 -0.43 4.85
C ALA A 101 15.87 0.16 3.43
N CYS A 102 15.22 -0.43 2.43
CA CYS A 102 15.24 0.04 1.04
C CYS A 102 13.84 0.54 0.63
N TYR A 103 13.80 1.54 -0.26
CA TYR A 103 12.52 2.07 -0.78
C TYR A 103 11.80 1.08 -1.70
N HIS A 104 12.50 0.10 -2.30
CA HIS A 104 11.88 -0.99 -3.06
C HIS A 104 10.88 -1.79 -2.22
N ARG A 105 11.26 -2.15 -0.98
CA ARG A 105 10.36 -2.86 -0.05
C ARG A 105 9.20 -1.97 0.39
N ALA A 106 9.45 -0.67 0.60
CA ALA A 106 8.38 0.29 0.87
C ALA A 106 7.39 0.40 -0.31
N ALA A 107 7.88 0.36 -1.55
CA ALA A 107 7.04 0.37 -2.75
C ALA A 107 6.16 -0.88 -2.84
N VAL A 108 6.72 -2.07 -2.57
CA VAL A 108 5.94 -3.31 -2.52
C VAL A 108 4.85 -3.24 -1.45
N LEU A 109 5.13 -2.73 -0.25
CA LEU A 109 4.11 -2.55 0.80
C LEU A 109 3.01 -1.56 0.42
N LEU A 110 3.31 -0.55 -0.41
CA LEU A 110 2.32 0.40 -0.93
C LEU A 110 1.51 -0.17 -2.10
N ALA A 111 2.09 -1.10 -2.88
CA ALA A 111 1.48 -1.65 -4.10
C ALA A 111 0.67 -2.95 -3.87
N ALA A 112 1.09 -3.80 -2.93
CA ALA A 112 0.48 -5.10 -2.61
C ALA A 112 -0.92 -4.99 -2.03
#